data_AF-A0A7J6VI90-F1
#
_entry.id   AF-A0A7J6VI90-F1
#
_cell.length_a   1.000
_cell.length_b   1.000
_cell.length_c   1.000
_cell.angle_alpha   90.00
_cell.angle_beta   90.00
_cell.angle_gamma   90.00
#
_symmetry.space_group_name_H-M   'P 1'
#
loop_
_entity.id
_entity.type
_entity.pdbx_description
1 polymer ?
#
loop_
_entity_poly.entity_id
_entity_poly.type
_entity_poly.pdbx_seq_one_letter_code
_entity_poly.pdbx_strand_id
1 'polypeptide(L)' 'MPMRPHAGVWGALLLACRVHCNVELGEIAAQPCIELEPDTSGYYSLLANIYVSAERWEDAKRLRNVMEDKKLSKMM' A
#
# COMPACT_ATOMS: atom_id res chain seq x y z
N MET A 1 -2.97 -25.52 -7.30
CA MET A 1 -3.44 -24.62 -8.37
C MET A 1 -2.67 -23.31 -8.27
N PRO A 2 -1.92 -22.84 -9.29
CA PRO A 2 -1.37 -21.50 -9.27
C PRO A 2 -2.44 -20.55 -9.83
N MET A 3 -3.45 -20.22 -9.02
CA MET A 3 -4.35 -19.13 -9.36
C MET A 3 -3.67 -17.82 -8.94
N ARG A 4 -3.61 -16.84 -9.86
CA ARG A 4 -3.15 -15.50 -9.48
C ARG A 4 -4.06 -15.00 -8.36
N PRO A 5 -3.53 -14.59 -7.20
CA PRO A 5 -4.36 -14.11 -6.12
C PRO A 5 -5.10 -12.85 -6.61
N HIS A 6 -6.41 -12.82 -6.37
CA HIS A 6 -7.21 -11.64 -6.68
C HIS A 6 -6.72 -10.44 -5.84
N ALA A 7 -6.85 -9.23 -6.37
CA ALA A 7 -6.53 -7.98 -5.65
C ALA A 7 -7.06 -7.95 -4.20
N GLY A 8 -8.24 -8.54 -3.92
CA GLY A 8 -8.79 -8.62 -2.56
C GLY A 8 -7.97 -9.46 -1.58
N VAL A 9 -7.28 -10.51 -2.03
CA VAL A 9 -6.40 -11.33 -1.17
C VAL A 9 -5.17 -10.52 -0.76
N TRP A 10 -4.58 -9.80 -1.72
CA TRP A 10 -3.46 -8.90 -1.46
C TRP A 10 -3.88 -7.72 -0.58
N GLY A 11 -5.08 -7.17 -0.78
CA GLY A 11 -5.65 -6.12 0.06
C GLY A 11 -5.84 -6.56 1.50
N ALA A 12 -6.36 -7.78 1.73
CA ALA A 12 -6.48 -8.36 3.07
C ALA A 12 -5.12 -8.59 3.72
N LEU A 13 -4.13 -9.10 2.97
CA LEU A 13 -2.78 -9.28 3.46
C LEU A 13 -2.12 -7.94 3.84
N LEU A 14 -2.27 -6.91 3.00
CA LEU A 14 -1.76 -5.57 3.26
C LEU A 14 -2.37 -4.96 4.53
N LEU A 15 -3.67 -5.19 4.76
CA LEU A 15 -4.34 -4.76 5.98
C LEU A 15 -3.77 -5.43 7.23
N ALA A 16 -3.46 -6.74 7.15
CA ALA A 16 -2.80 -7.46 8.24
C ALA A 16 -1.37 -6.96 8.47
N CYS A 17 -0.62 -6.64 7.42
CA CYS A 17 0.72 -6.05 7.52
C CYS A 17 0.69 -4.70 8.24
N ARG A 18 -0.36 -3.90 8.04
CA ARG A 18 -0.61 -2.66 8.82
C ARG A 18 -0.77 -2.93 10.31
N VAL A 19 -1.51 -3.96 10.69
CA VAL A 19 -1.77 -4.28 12.11
C VAL A 19 -0.51 -4.77 12.80
N HIS A 20 0.33 -5.54 12.11
CA HIS A 20 1.56 -6.12 12.66
C HIS A 20 2.82 -5.30 12.37
N CYS A 21 2.69 -4.10 11.78
CA CYS A 21 3.80 -3.24 11.37
C CYS A 21 4.89 -3.95 10.55
N ASN A 22 4.51 -4.92 9.73
CA ASN A 22 5.47 -5.66 8.91
C ASN A 22 5.66 -4.95 7.57
N VAL A 23 6.76 -4.20 7.46
CA VAL A 23 7.01 -3.35 6.29
C VAL A 23 7.37 -4.16 5.05
N GLU A 24 8.25 -5.16 5.16
CA GLU A 24 8.66 -5.98 4.00
C GLU A 24 7.46 -6.69 3.38
N LEU A 25 6.65 -7.37 4.19
CA LEU A 25 5.44 -8.02 3.71
C LEU A 25 4.40 -7.01 3.20
N GLY A 26 4.34 -5.82 3.81
CA GLY A 26 3.51 -4.71 3.34
C GLY A 26 3.90 -4.25 1.94
N GLU A 27 5.19 -4.09 1.66
CA GLU A 27 5.70 -3.70 0.33
C GLU A 27 5.41 -4.79 -0.71
N ILE A 28 5.66 -6.05 -0.36
CA ILE A 28 5.37 -7.21 -1.23
C ILE A 28 3.87 -7.32 -1.54
N ALA A 29 3.00 -7.07 -0.55
CA ALA A 29 1.56 -7.15 -0.73
C ALA A 29 0.98 -5.94 -1.47
N ALA A 30 1.57 -4.75 -1.27
CA ALA A 30 1.11 -3.52 -1.91
C ALA A 30 1.45 -3.50 -3.41
N GLN A 31 2.58 -4.06 -3.82
CA GLN A 31 2.99 -4.07 -5.23
C GLN A 31 1.93 -4.66 -6.18
N PRO A 32 1.42 -5.89 -5.99
CA PRO A 32 0.36 -6.44 -6.85
C PRO A 32 -0.97 -5.69 -6.71
N CYS A 33 -1.31 -5.13 -5.54
CA CYS A 33 -2.49 -4.28 -5.38
C CYS A 33 -2.40 -3.01 -6.24
N ILE A 34 -1.25 -2.35 -6.21
CA ILE A 34 -1.00 -1.12 -6.97
C ILE A 34 -0.86 -1.41 -8.47
N GLU A 35 -0.26 -2.53 -8.86
CA GLU A 35 -0.17 -2.95 -10.27
C GLU A 35 -1.55 -3.31 -10.86
N LEU A 36 -2.41 -3.98 -10.07
CA LEU A 36 -3.75 -4.37 -10.50
C LEU A 36 -4.74 -3.19 -10.51
N GLU A 37 -4.66 -2.32 -9.50
CA GLU A 37 -5.60 -1.21 -9.30
C GLU A 37 -4.82 0.07 -8.94
N PRO A 38 -4.06 0.64 -9.88
CA PRO A 38 -3.18 1.78 -9.62
C PRO A 38 -3.92 3.08 -9.28
N ASP A 39 -5.21 3.17 -9.60
CA ASP A 39 -6.06 4.34 -9.33
C ASP A 39 -6.75 4.27 -7.96
N THR A 40 -6.56 3.19 -7.20
CA THR A 40 -7.16 3.01 -5.89
C THR A 40 -6.28 3.64 -4.81
N SER A 41 -6.64 4.85 -4.36
CA SER A 41 -5.92 5.58 -3.30
C SER A 41 -5.84 4.83 -1.96
N GLY A 42 -6.72 3.85 -1.74
CA GLY A 42 -6.75 3.03 -0.53
C GLY A 42 -5.49 2.20 -0.30
N TYR A 43 -4.91 1.59 -1.35
CA TYR A 43 -3.70 0.76 -1.20
C TYR A 43 -2.46 1.60 -0.89
N TYR A 44 -2.32 2.75 -1.54
CA TYR A 44 -1.25 3.70 -1.24
C TYR A 44 -1.37 4.24 0.19
N SER A 45 -2.59 4.55 0.63
CA SER A 45 -2.84 5.02 2.00
C SER A 45 -2.51 3.95 3.05
N LEU A 46 -2.79 2.67 2.78
CA LEU A 46 -2.41 1.57 3.66
C LEU A 46 -0.89 1.40 3.75
N LEU A 47 -0.18 1.46 2.62
CA LEU A 47 1.28 1.38 2.59
C LEU A 47 1.94 2.59 3.27
N ALA A 48 1.41 3.79 3.07
CA ALA A 48 1.88 4.99 3.77
C ALA A 48 1.75 4.84 5.30
N ASN A 49 0.63 4.29 5.77
CA ASN A 49 0.42 4.02 7.20
C ASN A 49 1.38 2.97 7.75
N ILE A 50 1.71 1.94 6.97
CA ILE A 50 2.73 0.95 7.34
C ILE A 50 4.09 1.62 7.54
N TYR A 51 4.51 2.49 6.61
CA TYR A 51 5.75 3.24 6.73
C TYR A 51 5.76 4.18 7.94
N VAL A 52 4.67 4.91 8.19
CA VAL A 52 4.51 5.77 9.37
C VAL A 52 4.64 4.97 10.67
N SER A 53 3.98 3.81 10.74
CA SER A 53 3.99 2.95 11.93
C SER A 53 5.37 2.33 12.21
N ALA A 54 6.21 2.24 11.18
CA ALA A 54 7.59 1.77 11.27
C ALA A 54 8.62 2.92 11.34
N GLU A 55 8.17 4.16 11.59
CA GLU A 55 9.01 5.36 11.65
C GLU A 55 9.80 5.66 10.35
N ARG A 56 9.39 5.06 9.23
CA ARG A 56 9.95 5.27 7.88
C ARG A 56 9.28 6.47 7.19
N TRP A 57 9.36 7.63 7.83
CA TRP A 57 8.69 8.86 7.38
C TRP A 57 9.10 9.32 5.97
N GLU A 58 10.36 9.14 5.60
CA GLU A 58 10.87 9.45 4.27
C GLU A 58 10.21 8.60 3.17
N ASP A 59 9.90 7.34 3.46
CA ASP A 59 9.22 6.44 2.53
C ASP A 59 7.74 6.78 2.40
N ALA A 60 7.09 7.12 3.52
CA ALA A 60 5.73 7.65 3.49
C ALA A 60 5.63 8.95 2.66
N LYS A 61 6.63 9.84 2.77
CA LYS A 61 6.71 11.08 2.00
C LYS A 61 6.92 10.81 0.51
N ARG A 62 7.83 9.89 0.15
CA ARG A 62 8.01 9.45 -1.25
C ARG A 62 6.72 8.90 -1.84
N LEU A 63 6.01 8.07 -1.09
CA LEU A 63 4.74 7.49 -1.54
C LEU A 63 3.66 8.57 -1.71
N ARG A 64 3.62 9.56 -0.82
CA ARG A 64 2.69 10.70 -0.93
C ARG A 64 2.94 11.52 -2.19
N ASN A 65 4.21 11.77 -2.55
CA ASN A 65 4.54 12.45 -3.81
C ASN A 65 4.06 11.67 -5.02
N VAL A 66 4.17 10.33 -5.01
CA VAL A 66 3.63 9.46 -6.07
C VAL A 66 2.11 9.55 -6.15
N MET A 67 1.43 9.59 -5.00
CA MET A 67 -0.03 9.77 -4.96
C MET A 67 -0.46 11.14 -5.52
N GLU A 68 0.28 12.21 -5.23
CA GLU A 68 -0.01 13.56 -5.74
C GLU A 68 0.23 13.66 -7.25
N ASP A 69 1.32 13.07 -7.75
CA ASP A 69 1.61 12.99 -9.19
C ASP A 69 0.49 12.27 -9.96
N LYS A 70 -0.01 11.17 -9.38
CA LYS A 70 -1.13 10.41 -9.93
C LYS A 70 -2.51 11.02 -9.65
N LYS A 71 -2.60 12.18 -8.97
CA LYS A 71 -3.86 12.81 -8.53
C LYS A 71 -4.77 11.90 -7.69
N LEU A 72 -4.15 10.95 -6.98
CA LEU A 72 -4.81 10.01 -6.07
C LEU A 72 -4.99 10.58 -4.66
N SER A 73 -4.56 11.84 -4.47
CA SER A 73 -4.80 12.62 -3.26
C SER A 73 -6.28 12.92 -3.11
N LYS A 74 -7.01 12.00 -2.47
CA LYS A 74 -8.26 12.38 -1.82
C LYS A 74 -7.86 13.15 -0.56
N MET A 75 -8.08 14.47 -0.57
CA MET A 75 -7.92 15.34 0.59
C MET A 75 -8.68 14.68 1.75
N MET A 76 -7.91 14.18 2.72
CA MET A 76 -8.43 13.53 3.93
C MET A 76 -9.07 14.57 4.84
#